data_AF-A0A2S9QPY7-F1
#
_entry.id   AF-A0A2S9QPY7-F1
#
_cell.length_a   1.000
_cell.length_b   1.000
_cell.length_c   1.000
_cell.angle_alpha   90.00
_cell.angle_beta   90.00
_cell.angle_gamma   90.00
#
_symmetry.space_group_name_H-M   'P 1'
#
loop_
_entity.id
_entity.type
_entity.pdbx_description
1 polymer ?
#
loop_
_entity_poly.entity_id
_entity_poly.type
_entity_poly.pdbx_seq_one_letter_code
_entity_poly.pdbx_strand_id
1 'polypeptide(L)'
;MRRELPAGEKLPPVRALAAQLGLAPNTVARAYRELEAEGYVETRGRGGTVVAPVAAVDSESAQRGAELAAAYVRGMRELGFGPEAIVGEVRRAL
;
A
#
# COMPACT_ATOMS: atom_id res chain seq x y z
N MET A 1 8.50 -5.37 22.87
CA MET A 1 8.28 -3.98 22.40
C MET A 1 8.01 -4.01 20.91
N ARG A 2 6.80 -3.67 20.45
CA ARG A 2 6.57 -3.34 19.04
C ARG A 2 7.01 -1.88 18.86
N ARG A 3 7.97 -1.61 17.97
CA ARG A 3 8.24 -0.25 17.50
C ARG A 3 7.34 0.02 16.31
N GLU A 4 6.62 1.12 16.37
CA GLU A 4 5.84 1.63 15.24
C GLU A 4 6.74 2.56 14.43
N LEU A 5 6.82 2.34 13.12
CA LEU A 5 7.61 3.16 12.20
C LEU A 5 6.65 4.07 11.41
N PRO A 6 6.71 5.39 11.55
CA PRO A 6 5.87 6.31 10.80
C PRO A 6 6.15 6.25 9.29
N ALA A 7 5.11 6.59 8.53
CA ALA A 7 5.19 6.89 7.11
C ALA A 7 6.36 7.83 6.78
N GLY A 8 7.11 7.49 5.73
CA GLY A 8 8.26 8.27 5.27
C GLY A 8 9.54 8.04 6.07
N GLU A 9 9.52 7.25 7.16
CA GLU A 9 10.73 6.91 7.89
C GLU A 9 11.68 6.08 7.01
N LYS A 10 12.97 6.44 7.02
CA LYS A 10 13.99 5.74 6.26
C LYS A 10 14.46 4.50 7.00
N LEU A 11 14.36 3.35 6.34
CA LEU A 11 14.87 2.10 6.88
C LEU A 11 16.38 1.98 6.73
N PRO A 12 17.05 1.24 7.65
CA PRO A 12 18.48 1.00 7.52
C PRO A 12 18.80 0.22 6.23
N PRO A 13 19.98 0.43 5.62
CA PRO A 13 20.45 -0.39 4.51
C PRO A 13 20.50 -1.87 4.90
N VAL A 14 20.24 -2.77 3.94
CA VAL A 14 20.22 -4.24 4.14
C VAL A 14 21.41 -4.74 4.96
N ARG A 15 22.64 -4.34 4.62
CA ARG A 15 23.85 -4.78 5.32
C ARG A 15 23.93 -4.24 6.75
N ALA A 16 23.44 -3.03 6.99
CA ALA A 16 23.42 -2.44 8.32
C ALA A 16 22.39 -3.12 9.22
N LEU A 17 21.18 -3.35 8.72
CA LEU A 17 20.13 -4.07 9.48
C LEU A 17 20.52 -5.53 9.74
N ALA A 18 21.13 -6.19 8.75
CA ALA A 18 21.64 -7.56 8.91
C ALA A 18 22.66 -7.66 10.05
N ALA A 19 23.61 -6.71 10.13
CA ALA A 19 24.58 -6.64 11.22
C ALA A 19 23.91 -6.38 12.59
N GLN A 20 22.93 -5.47 12.64
CA GLN A 20 22.19 -5.16 13.88
C GLN A 20 21.39 -6.36 14.40
N LEU A 21 20.82 -7.17 13.50
CA LEU A 21 19.98 -8.31 13.84
C LEU A 21 20.74 -9.64 13.91
N GLY A 22 22.02 -9.68 13.54
CA GLY A 22 22.79 -10.92 13.43
C GLY A 22 22.27 -11.87 12.34
N LEU A 23 21.68 -11.33 11.27
CA LEU A 23 21.07 -12.10 10.18
C LEU A 23 21.92 -12.07 8.91
N ALA A 24 21.70 -13.04 8.02
CA ALA A 24 22.31 -13.02 6.70
C ALA A 24 21.75 -11.85 5.86
N PRO A 25 22.58 -11.10 5.11
CA PRO A 25 22.11 -10.00 4.26
C PRO A 25 21.01 -10.39 3.27
N ASN A 26 21.07 -11.61 2.72
CA ASN A 26 20.06 -12.11 1.79
C ASN A 26 18.69 -12.28 2.44
N THR A 27 18.65 -12.63 3.73
CA THR A 27 17.39 -12.77 4.49
C THR A 27 16.71 -11.41 4.63
N VAL A 28 17.47 -10.38 5.01
CA VAL A 28 16.96 -9.01 5.12
C VAL A 28 16.55 -8.46 3.74
N ALA A 29 17.36 -8.72 2.70
CA ALA A 29 17.02 -8.32 1.34
C ALA A 29 15.74 -8.97 0.82
N ARG A 30 15.48 -10.23 1.18
CA ARG A 30 14.23 -10.90 0.86
C ARG A 30 13.04 -10.26 1.60
N ALA A 31 13.18 -10.03 2.90
CA ALA A 31 12.12 -9.40 3.69
C ALA A 31 11.75 -8.00 3.17
N TYR A 32 12.74 -7.17 2.80
CA TYR A 32 12.48 -5.84 2.21
C TYR A 32 11.75 -5.95 0.87
N ARG A 33 12.07 -6.94 0.04
CA ARG A 33 11.35 -7.17 -1.24
C ARG A 33 9.90 -7.61 -1.02
N GLU A 34 9.65 -8.46 -0.02
CA GLU A 34 8.29 -8.88 0.34
C GLU A 34 7.48 -7.67 0.85
N LEU A 35 8.06 -6.87 1.76
CA LEU A 35 7.44 -5.63 2.24
C LEU A 35 7.18 -4.61 1.12
N GLU A 36 8.09 -4.50 0.15
CA GLU A 36 7.93 -3.61 -1.00
C GLU A 36 6.82 -4.10 -1.95
N ALA A 37 6.75 -5.42 -2.18
CA ALA A 37 5.69 -6.03 -2.99
C ALA A 37 4.30 -5.88 -2.34
N GLU A 38 4.24 -5.90 -1.01
CA GLU A 38 3.02 -5.66 -0.23
C GLU A 38 2.72 -4.17 -0.04
N GLY A 39 3.60 -3.26 -0.51
CA GLY A 39 3.42 -1.82 -0.47
C GLY A 39 3.69 -1.17 0.90
N TYR A 40 4.25 -1.90 1.87
CA TYR A 40 4.61 -1.36 3.18
C TYR A 40 5.84 -0.45 3.15
N VAL A 41 6.73 -0.65 2.16
CA VAL A 41 7.93 0.16 1.97
C VAL A 41 8.12 0.47 0.48
N GLU A 42 8.90 1.51 0.19
CA GLU A 42 9.25 1.88 -1.18
C GLU A 42 10.76 2.18 -1.30
N THR A 43 11.40 1.69 -2.36
CA THR A 43 12.82 1.96 -2.64
C THR A 43 12.99 3.16 -3.57
N ARG A 44 13.58 4.25 -3.06
CA ARG A 44 13.79 5.49 -3.82
C ARG A 44 15.21 5.62 -4.40
N GLY A 45 15.78 4.54 -4.95
CA GLY A 45 17.15 4.53 -5.51
C GLY A 45 18.19 5.07 -4.51
N ARG A 46 18.82 6.24 -4.81
CA ARG A 46 19.76 6.93 -3.90
C ARG A 46 19.12 7.37 -2.57
N GLY A 47 17.79 7.51 -2.53
CA GLY A 47 17.02 7.85 -1.34
C GLY A 47 16.96 6.73 -0.29
N GLY A 48 17.27 5.48 -0.68
CA GLY A 48 17.12 4.30 0.18
C GLY A 48 15.67 3.82 0.28
N THR A 49 15.42 2.88 1.18
CA THR A 49 14.08 2.32 1.45
C THR A 49 13.39 3.16 2.53
N VAL A 50 12.13 3.55 2.30
CA VAL A 50 11.32 4.28 3.27
C VAL A 50 9.98 3.58 3.52
N VAL A 51 9.40 3.77 4.70
CA VAL A 51 8.05 3.28 5.04
C VAL A 51 7.04 4.01 4.17
N ALA A 52 6.15 3.29 3.51
CA ALA A 52 5.12 3.89 2.69
C ALA A 52 4.11 4.68 3.56
N PRO A 53 3.53 5.79 3.05
CA PRO A 53 2.43 6.45 3.72
C PRO A 53 1.25 5.50 3.91
N VAL A 54 0.76 5.39 5.15
CA VAL A 54 -0.28 4.43 5.57
C VAL A 54 -1.50 4.54 4.67
N ALA A 55 -1.60 3.60 3.73
CA ALA A 55 -2.79 3.00 3.12
C ALA A 55 -2.36 2.19 1.88
N ALA A 56 -1.31 1.35 2.00
CA ALA A 56 -1.20 0.23 1.07
C ALA A 56 -2.30 -0.76 1.50
N VAL A 57 -3.53 -0.45 1.07
CA VAL A 57 -4.57 -1.46 0.94
C VAL A 57 -3.90 -2.58 0.18
N ASP A 58 -3.73 -3.75 0.81
CA ASP A 58 -3.02 -4.86 0.17
C ASP A 58 -3.64 -5.15 -1.20
N SER A 59 -2.87 -5.79 -2.08
CA SER A 59 -3.30 -6.00 -3.48
C SER A 59 -4.65 -6.70 -3.58
N GLU A 60 -4.96 -7.59 -2.64
CA GLU A 60 -6.24 -8.29 -2.54
C GLU A 60 -7.38 -7.33 -2.16
N SER A 61 -7.20 -6.51 -1.13
CA SER A 61 -8.18 -5.52 -0.67
C SER A 61 -8.38 -4.41 -1.72
N ALA A 62 -7.34 -4.02 -2.45
CA ALA A 62 -7.41 -3.05 -3.53
C ALA A 62 -8.22 -3.62 -4.71
N GLN A 63 -7.94 -4.87 -5.09
CA GLN A 63 -8.71 -5.59 -6.11
C GLN A 63 -10.18 -5.71 -5.70
N ARG A 64 -10.45 -6.07 -4.45
CA ARG A 64 -11.80 -6.18 -3.90
C ARG A 64 -12.54 -4.85 -3.91
N GLY A 65 -11.85 -3.76 -3.54
CA GLY A 65 -12.39 -2.41 -3.62
C GLY A 65 -12.75 -2.01 -5.06
N ALA A 66 -11.90 -2.34 -6.03
CA ALA A 66 -12.17 -2.09 -7.45
C ALA A 66 -13.39 -2.88 -7.97
N GLU A 67 -13.54 -4.15 -7.55
CA GLU A 67 -14.71 -4.98 -7.89
C GLU A 67 -16.01 -4.38 -7.37
N LEU A 68 -16.02 -3.94 -6.10
CA LEU A 68 -17.17 -3.30 -5.47
C LEU A 68 -17.53 -1.98 -6.15
N ALA A 69 -16.53 -1.14 -6.44
CA ALA A 69 -16.74 0.11 -7.15
C ALA A 69 -17.31 -0.14 -8.56
N ALA A 70 -16.78 -1.13 -9.28
CA ALA A 70 -17.28 -1.49 -10.61
C ALA A 70 -18.73 -2.00 -10.56
N ALA A 71 -19.08 -2.81 -9.55
CA ALA A 71 -20.45 -3.29 -9.34
C ALA A 71 -21.42 -2.12 -9.07
N TYR A 72 -21.04 -1.19 -8.19
CA TYR A 72 -21.81 0.01 -7.90
C TYR A 72 -22.03 0.86 -9.17
N VAL A 73 -20.98 1.17 -9.91
CA VAL A 73 -21.07 1.97 -11.15
C VAL A 73 -21.97 1.29 -12.19
N ARG A 74 -21.88 -0.04 -12.34
CA ARG A 74 -22.77 -0.79 -13.24
C ARG A 74 -24.24 -0.64 -12.84
N GLY A 75 -24.58 -0.90 -11.58
CA GLY A 75 -25.95 -0.77 -11.09
C GLY A 75 -26.52 0.65 -11.27
N MET A 76 -25.72 1.68 -11.01
CA MET A 76 -26.15 3.06 -11.21
C MET A 76 -26.37 3.41 -12.70
N ARG A 77 -25.54 2.87 -13.60
CA ARG A 77 -25.74 3.06 -15.05
C ARG A 77 -27.00 2.36 -15.57
N GLU A 78 -27.32 1.18 -15.06
CA GLU A 78 -28.58 0.48 -15.39
C GLU A 78 -29.81 1.29 -14.95
N LEU A 79 -29.68 2.08 -13.89
CA LEU A 79 -30.69 3.04 -13.43
C LEU A 79 -30.69 4.37 -14.21
N GLY A 80 -29.80 4.54 -15.20
CA GLY A 80 -29.73 5.73 -16.06
C GLY A 80 -28.90 6.89 -15.51
N PHE A 81 -28.12 6.69 -14.44
CA PHE A 81 -27.30 7.77 -13.87
C PHE A 81 -26.06 8.04 -14.74
N GLY A 82 -25.81 9.33 -14.99
CA GLY A 82 -24.57 9.79 -15.61
C GLY A 82 -23.39 9.82 -14.63
N PRO A 83 -22.13 9.86 -15.11
CA PRO A 83 -20.93 9.78 -14.27
C PRO A 83 -20.89 10.78 -13.11
N GLU A 84 -21.25 12.04 -13.36
CA GLU A 84 -21.26 13.09 -12.32
C GLU A 84 -22.28 12.82 -11.22
N ALA A 85 -23.46 12.31 -11.58
CA ALA A 85 -24.50 11.95 -10.60
C ALA A 85 -24.06 10.76 -9.74
N ILE A 86 -23.38 9.77 -10.34
CA ILE A 86 -22.82 8.60 -9.62
C ILE A 86 -21.80 9.06 -8.56
N VAL A 87 -20.84 9.91 -8.93
CA VAL A 87 -19.86 10.45 -7.98
C VAL A 87 -20.56 11.30 -6.90
N GLY A 88 -21.59 12.06 -7.30
CA GLY A 88 -22.41 12.84 -6.39
C GLY A 88 -23.12 11.99 -5.32
N GLU A 89 -23.64 10.82 -5.67
CA GLU A 89 -24.24 9.90 -4.70
C GLU A 89 -23.22 9.34 -3.70
N VAL A 90 -22.03 8.94 -4.16
CA VAL A 90 -20.97 8.48 -3.24
C VAL A 90 -20.60 9.58 -2.25
N ARG A 91 -20.45 10.83 -2.71
CA ARG A 91 -20.12 11.97 -1.85
C ARG A 91 -21.21 12.28 -0.82
N ARG A 92 -22.49 12.02 -1.13
CA ARG A 92 -23.60 12.20 -0.19
C ARG A 92 -23.67 11.11 0.87
N ALA A 93 -23.17 9.91 0.55
CA ALA A 93 -23.21 8.75 1.43
C ALA A 93 -22.02 8.66 2.39
N LEU A 94 -21.01 9.52 2.23
CA LEU A 94 -19.84 9.69 3.11
C LEU A 94 -20.08 10.83 4.10
#